data_AF-A0A7D9DMN6-F1
#
_entry.id   AF-A0A7D9DMN6-F1
#
_cell.length_a   1.000
_cell.length_b   1.000
_cell.length_c   1.000
_cell.angle_alpha   90.00
_cell.angle_beta   90.00
_cell.angle_gamma   90.00
#
_symmetry.space_group_name_H-M   'P 1'
#
loop_
_entity.id
_entity.type
_entity.pdbx_description
1 polymer ?
#
loop_
_entity_poly.entity_id
_entity_poly.type
_entity_poly.pdbx_seq_one_letter_code
_entity_poly.pdbx_strand_id
1 'polypeptide(L)'
;MMNTLPPSSKKTFEEYFNEDILPKMQVYFRKYERTDIVFDTYRESSLKNETRTNRGKGIRRRVTSTTKAPGNWRAFLQDGENKTELFKFLADKISDADGLVNTVIVTKGEDVVSNRAVPQEVKPCNHEEADTRFLYMPEV
;
A
#
# COMPACT_ATOMS: atom_id res chain seq x y z
N MET A 1 2.30 9.27 3.63
CA MET A 1 2.70 7.92 4.09
C MET A 1 1.57 7.25 4.88
N MET A 2 1.01 6.14 4.38
CA MET A 2 0.14 5.28 5.20
C MET A 2 1.00 4.63 6.27
N ASN A 3 0.97 5.19 7.48
CA ASN A 3 1.60 4.56 8.63
C ASN A 3 0.74 3.34 8.98
N THR A 4 1.02 2.21 8.35
CA THR A 4 0.28 0.96 8.52
C THR A 4 0.42 0.55 9.98
N LEU A 5 -0.61 0.84 10.77
CA LEU A 5 -0.67 0.41 12.17
C LEU A 5 -0.50 -1.11 12.20
N PRO A 6 0.25 -1.64 13.18
CA PRO A 6 0.46 -3.07 13.28
C PRO A 6 -0.89 -3.80 13.36
N PRO A 7 -1.05 -4.93 12.66
CA PRO A 7 -2.19 -5.81 12.87
C PRO A 7 -2.27 -6.21 14.34
N SER A 8 -3.48 -6.46 14.84
CA SER A 8 -3.61 -7.09 16.15
C SER A 8 -2.97 -8.48 16.12
N SER A 9 -2.37 -8.90 17.24
CA SER A 9 -1.66 -10.17 17.32
C SER A 9 -2.64 -11.31 17.03
N LYS A 10 -2.38 -12.05 15.93
CA LYS A 10 -3.03 -13.28 15.42
C LYS A 10 -3.64 -13.18 14.01
N LYS A 11 -3.84 -11.99 13.45
CA LYS A 11 -4.44 -11.83 12.11
C LYS A 11 -3.51 -12.31 10.99
N THR A 12 -4.10 -12.85 9.94
CA THR A 12 -3.52 -12.98 8.60
C THR A 12 -3.49 -11.64 7.89
N PHE A 13 -2.74 -11.53 6.79
CA PHE A 13 -2.77 -10.29 5.99
C PHE A 13 -4.15 -10.03 5.35
N GLU A 14 -4.92 -11.08 5.07
CA GLU A 14 -6.32 -10.94 4.63
C GLU A 14 -7.21 -10.30 5.70
N GLU A 15 -7.17 -10.85 6.92
CA GLU A 15 -7.93 -10.32 8.06
C GLU A 15 -7.47 -8.91 8.41
N TYR A 16 -6.16 -8.65 8.35
CA TYR A 16 -5.61 -7.30 8.52
C TYR A 16 -6.20 -6.31 7.52
N PHE A 17 -6.27 -6.68 6.24
CA PHE A 17 -6.86 -5.82 5.23
C PHE A 17 -8.35 -5.57 5.51
N ASN A 18 -9.13 -6.63 5.67
CA ASN A 18 -10.59 -6.52 5.78
C ASN A 18 -11.05 -5.84 7.07
N GLU A 19 -10.33 -6.03 8.17
CA GLU A 19 -10.77 -5.54 9.48
C GLU A 19 -10.09 -4.22 9.89
N ASP A 20 -8.84 -3.99 9.49
CA ASP A 20 -8.07 -2.84 9.99
C ASP A 20 -7.84 -1.75 8.94
N ILE A 21 -7.80 -2.11 7.65
CA ILE A 21 -7.49 -1.20 6.55
C ILE A 21 -8.75 -0.76 5.80
N LEU A 22 -9.50 -1.70 5.25
CA LEU A 22 -10.66 -1.42 4.42
C LEU A 22 -11.70 -0.53 5.12
N PRO A 23 -12.07 -0.75 6.40
CA PRO A 23 -13.07 0.09 7.07
C PRO A 23 -12.62 1.56 7.19
N LYS A 24 -11.33 1.81 7.36
CA LYS A 24 -10.78 3.18 7.41
C LYS A 24 -10.81 3.83 6.04
N MET A 25 -10.53 3.07 4.98
CA MET A 25 -10.56 3.57 3.61
C MET A 25 -11.99 3.82 3.11
N GLN A 26 -12.96 3.01 3.52
CA GLN A 26 -14.37 3.17 3.14
C GLN A 26 -14.94 4.55 3.48
N VAL A 27 -14.47 5.18 4.55
CA VAL A 27 -14.87 6.56 4.92
C VAL A 27 -14.53 7.55 3.79
N TYR A 28 -13.36 7.39 3.16
CA TYR A 28 -12.93 8.22 2.05
C TYR A 28 -13.63 7.82 0.75
N PHE A 29 -13.78 6.51 0.52
CA PHE A 29 -14.41 5.98 -0.68
C PHE A 29 -15.89 6.38 -0.83
N ARG A 30 -16.59 6.60 0.29
CA ARG A 30 -17.98 7.11 0.27
C ARG A 30 -18.07 8.62 0.10
N LYS A 31 -16.99 9.34 0.43
CA LYS A 31 -16.98 10.81 0.46
C LYS A 31 -16.56 11.43 -0.86
N TYR A 32 -15.68 10.77 -1.61
CA TYR A 32 -15.08 11.31 -2.83
C TYR A 32 -15.41 10.43 -4.03
N GLU A 33 -15.65 11.06 -5.18
CA GLU A 33 -15.91 10.35 -6.45
C GLU A 33 -14.69 9.57 -6.95
N ARG A 34 -13.49 10.04 -6.62
CA ARG A 34 -12.21 9.41 -6.92
C ARG A 34 -11.29 9.41 -5.71
N THR A 35 -10.52 8.35 -5.53
CA THR A 35 -9.49 8.25 -4.50
C THR A 35 -8.22 7.64 -5.08
N ASP A 36 -7.13 8.41 -5.06
CA ASP A 36 -5.83 7.96 -5.51
C ASP A 36 -4.96 7.56 -4.30
N ILE A 37 -4.45 6.33 -4.31
CA ILE A 37 -3.62 5.78 -3.23
C ILE A 37 -2.23 5.51 -3.79
N VAL A 38 -1.22 6.11 -3.17
CA VAL A 38 0.18 5.99 -3.59
C VAL A 38 0.98 5.29 -2.50
N PHE A 39 1.53 4.13 -2.83
CA PHE A 39 2.54 3.45 -2.03
C PHE A 39 3.95 3.86 -2.46
N ASP A 40 4.90 3.82 -1.52
CA ASP A 40 6.31 4.01 -1.85
C ASP A 40 6.80 2.88 -2.76
N THR A 41 7.60 3.23 -3.76
CA THR A 41 8.29 2.24 -4.59
C THR A 41 9.75 2.16 -4.19
N TYR A 42 10.12 1.05 -3.58
CA TYR A 42 11.51 0.76 -3.19
C TYR A 42 12.26 0.20 -4.41
N ARG A 43 13.05 1.05 -5.07
CA ARG A 43 13.90 0.64 -6.19
C ARG A 43 15.24 0.10 -5.71
N GLU A 44 15.66 -1.03 -6.25
CA GLU A 44 16.97 -1.60 -5.93
C GLU A 44 18.13 -0.72 -6.42
N SER A 45 17.93 0.01 -7.51
CA SER A 45 18.93 0.88 -8.13
C SER A 45 19.05 2.25 -7.49
N SER A 46 18.34 2.54 -6.39
CA SER A 46 18.41 3.86 -5.77
C SER A 46 19.60 3.99 -4.83
N LEU A 47 20.18 5.19 -4.75
CA LEU A 47 21.20 5.55 -3.75
C LEU A 47 20.73 5.28 -2.31
N LYS A 48 19.41 5.31 -2.08
CA LYS A 48 18.80 5.01 -0.78
C LYS A 48 18.72 3.51 -0.49
N ASN A 49 18.80 2.64 -1.50
CA ASN A 49 18.81 1.20 -1.29
C ASN A 49 20.08 0.75 -0.54
N GLU A 50 21.24 1.30 -0.89
CA GLU A 50 22.51 1.00 -0.21
C GLU A 50 22.49 1.44 1.26
N THR A 51 21.80 2.54 1.59
CA THR A 51 21.62 2.96 2.98
C THR A 51 20.58 2.11 3.73
N ARG A 52 19.61 1.51 3.01
CA ARG A 52 18.58 0.63 3.58
C ARG A 52 19.12 -0.78 3.87
N THR A 53 19.92 -1.36 2.98
CA THR A 53 20.60 -2.64 3.22
C THR A 53 21.51 -2.56 4.45
N ASN A 54 22.13 -1.41 4.70
CA ASN A 54 22.97 -1.16 5.87
C ASN A 54 22.19 -0.96 7.19
N ARG A 55 20.87 -0.69 7.16
CA ARG A 55 20.04 -0.52 8.38
C ARG A 55 19.66 -1.85 9.05
N GLY A 56 20.07 -2.98 8.49
CA GLY A 56 19.88 -4.32 9.02
C GLY A 56 18.87 -5.14 8.20
N LYS A 57 19.11 -6.46 8.14
CA LYS A 57 18.14 -7.40 7.56
C LYS A 57 17.04 -7.63 8.59
N GLY A 58 15.85 -7.07 8.34
CA GLY A 58 14.66 -7.39 9.13
C GLY A 58 14.31 -8.88 9.03
N ILE A 59 13.22 -9.29 9.69
CA ILE A 59 12.75 -10.68 9.58
C ILE A 59 11.97 -10.83 8.28
N ARG A 60 12.52 -11.55 7.30
CA ARG A 60 11.83 -11.85 6.05
C ARG A 60 10.57 -12.69 6.32
N ARG A 61 9.43 -12.23 5.81
CA ARG A 61 8.14 -12.89 5.94
C ARG A 61 7.32 -12.68 4.67
N ARG A 62 6.99 -13.76 3.99
CA ARG A 62 6.18 -13.69 2.77
C ARG A 62 4.79 -13.10 3.07
N VAL A 63 4.33 -12.15 2.25
CA VAL A 63 2.97 -11.61 2.35
C VAL A 63 2.05 -12.39 1.42
N THR A 64 1.11 -13.13 2.00
CA THR A 64 0.00 -13.78 1.29
C THR A 64 -1.27 -13.65 2.13
N SER A 65 -2.45 -13.80 1.52
CA SER A 65 -3.74 -13.75 2.23
C SER A 65 -3.76 -14.62 3.50
N THR A 66 -3.23 -15.84 3.43
CA THR A 66 -3.26 -16.82 4.54
C THR A 66 -2.09 -16.71 5.52
N THR A 67 -1.06 -15.92 5.20
CA THR A 67 0.11 -15.81 6.09
C THR A 67 -0.24 -14.91 7.28
N LYS A 68 0.06 -15.39 8.49
CA LYS A 68 -0.06 -14.59 9.71
C LYS A 68 0.86 -13.36 9.63
N ALA A 69 0.27 -12.21 9.89
CA ALA A 69 0.99 -10.97 10.02
C ALA A 69 1.91 -11.02 11.26
N PRO A 70 3.14 -10.50 11.15
CA PRO A 70 4.14 -10.62 12.22
C PRO A 70 3.80 -9.74 13.41
N GLY A 71 3.95 -10.30 14.62
CA GLY A 71 3.78 -9.54 15.86
C GLY A 71 4.84 -8.45 16.05
N ASN A 72 6.07 -8.67 15.58
CA ASN A 72 7.10 -7.63 15.54
C ASN A 72 7.04 -6.86 14.21
N TRP A 73 6.00 -6.03 14.07
CA TRP A 73 5.73 -5.25 12.86
C TRP A 73 6.89 -4.32 12.47
N ARG A 74 7.59 -3.75 13.47
CA ARG A 74 8.76 -2.89 13.23
C ARG A 74 9.90 -3.65 12.55
N ALA A 75 10.24 -4.85 13.03
CA ALA A 75 11.28 -5.67 12.42
C ALA A 75 10.87 -6.21 11.04
N PHE A 76 9.57 -6.46 10.83
CA PHE A 76 9.03 -6.82 9.53
C PHE A 76 9.18 -5.69 8.50
N LEU A 77 8.82 -4.45 8.87
CA LEU A 77 8.93 -3.27 8.01
C LEU A 77 10.37 -2.77 7.81
N GLN A 78 11.35 -3.29 8.54
CA GLN A 78 12.77 -2.98 8.26
C GLN A 78 13.27 -3.67 6.98
N ASP A 79 12.64 -4.79 6.61
CA ASP A 79 12.97 -5.51 5.39
C ASP A 79 12.25 -4.89 4.17
N GLY A 80 13.03 -4.58 3.12
CA GLY A 80 12.53 -3.91 1.92
C GLY A 80 11.63 -4.79 1.05
N GLU A 81 11.89 -6.10 0.99
CA GLU A 81 11.06 -7.05 0.25
C GLU A 81 9.69 -7.20 0.92
N ASN A 82 9.66 -7.32 2.24
CA ASN A 82 8.42 -7.37 3.02
C ASN A 82 7.52 -6.17 2.75
N LYS A 83 8.09 -4.96 2.71
CA LYS A 83 7.35 -3.73 2.38
C LYS A 83 6.81 -3.78 0.96
N THR A 84 7.66 -4.15 0.00
CA THR A 84 7.28 -4.28 -1.40
C THR A 84 6.14 -5.27 -1.59
N GLU A 85 6.22 -6.45 -0.95
CA GLU A 85 5.16 -7.45 -0.99
C GLU A 85 3.88 -6.97 -0.29
N LEU A 86 4.00 -6.30 0.86
CA LEU A 86 2.85 -5.74 1.57
C LEU A 86 2.10 -4.72 0.71
N PHE A 87 2.82 -3.81 0.06
CA PHE A 87 2.19 -2.77 -0.77
C PHE A 87 1.55 -3.34 -2.02
N LYS A 88 2.19 -4.31 -2.68
CA LYS A 88 1.58 -5.03 -3.80
C LYS A 88 0.31 -5.77 -3.38
N PHE A 89 0.35 -6.46 -2.23
CA PHE A 89 -0.80 -7.16 -1.67
C PHE A 89 -1.96 -6.19 -1.38
N LEU A 90 -1.68 -5.06 -0.73
CA LEU A 90 -2.70 -4.06 -0.43
C LEU A 90 -3.26 -3.42 -1.71
N ALA A 91 -2.42 -3.11 -2.70
CA ALA A 91 -2.86 -2.54 -3.97
C ALA A 91 -3.88 -3.45 -4.66
N ASP A 92 -3.57 -4.75 -4.76
CA ASP A 92 -4.48 -5.76 -5.34
C ASP A 92 -5.79 -5.86 -4.56
N LYS A 93 -5.70 -5.91 -3.23
CA LYS A 93 -6.90 -6.01 -2.38
C LYS A 93 -7.79 -4.77 -2.44
N ILE A 94 -7.21 -3.59 -2.62
CA ILE A 94 -7.96 -2.35 -2.76
C ILE A 94 -8.61 -2.26 -4.15
N SER A 95 -7.91 -2.64 -5.22
CA SER A 95 -8.51 -2.64 -6.56
C SER A 95 -9.63 -3.66 -6.70
N ASP A 96 -9.51 -4.79 -6.01
CA ASP A 96 -10.48 -5.88 -6.04
C ASP A 96 -11.59 -5.74 -4.98
N ALA A 97 -11.59 -4.65 -4.21
CA ALA A 97 -12.58 -4.46 -3.16
C ALA A 97 -13.98 -4.23 -3.74
N ASP A 98 -14.92 -5.09 -3.34
CA ASP A 98 -16.31 -4.98 -3.76
C ASP A 98 -17.05 -3.83 -3.08
N GLY A 99 -18.14 -3.38 -3.72
CA GLY A 99 -19.06 -2.40 -3.14
C GLY A 99 -18.54 -0.95 -3.10
N LEU A 100 -17.45 -0.66 -3.81
CA LEU A 100 -16.92 0.70 -3.95
C LEU A 100 -17.70 1.50 -4.99
N VAL A 101 -18.37 2.56 -4.51
CA VAL A 101 -19.14 3.49 -5.35
C VAL A 101 -18.25 4.52 -6.06
N ASN A 102 -17.03 4.74 -5.58
CA ASN A 102 -16.06 5.64 -6.19
C ASN A 102 -15.08 4.91 -7.12
N THR A 103 -14.31 5.69 -7.87
CA THR A 103 -13.16 5.20 -8.64
C THR A 103 -11.93 5.22 -7.73
N VAL A 104 -11.27 4.08 -7.57
CA VAL A 104 -10.05 3.95 -6.76
C VAL A 104 -8.90 3.57 -7.67
N ILE A 105 -7.84 4.36 -7.60
CA ILE A 105 -6.61 4.17 -8.39
C ILE A 105 -5.46 4.00 -7.40
N VAL A 106 -4.69 2.93 -7.53
CA VAL A 106 -3.65 2.56 -6.56
C VAL A 106 -2.35 2.28 -7.28
N THR A 107 -1.23 2.81 -6.79
CA THR A 107 0.08 2.42 -7.32
C THR A 107 0.47 1.02 -6.86
N LYS A 108 1.07 0.23 -7.76
CA LYS A 108 1.56 -1.12 -7.49
C LYS A 108 3.00 -1.22 -7.97
N GLY A 109 3.94 -0.75 -7.15
CA GLY A 109 5.30 -0.51 -7.61
C GLY A 109 5.30 0.59 -8.68
N GLU A 110 5.83 0.28 -9.86
CA GLU A 110 5.87 1.25 -10.98
C GLU A 110 4.55 1.30 -11.78
N ASP A 111 3.68 0.32 -11.58
CA ASP A 111 2.39 0.23 -12.26
C ASP A 111 1.27 0.91 -11.47
N VAL A 112 0.10 0.99 -12.10
CA VAL A 112 -1.14 1.48 -11.49
C VAL A 112 -2.25 0.46 -11.71
N VAL A 113 -3.00 0.15 -10.65
CA VAL A 113 -4.20 -0.69 -10.68
C VAL A 113 -5.42 0.13 -10.28
N SER A 114 -6.61 -0.31 -10.68
CA SER A 114 -7.86 0.41 -10.42
C SER A 114 -9.02 -0.57 -10.30
N ASN A 115 -10.02 -0.21 -9.49
CA ASN A 115 -11.27 -0.96 -9.37
C ASN A 115 -12.20 -0.81 -10.58
N ARG A 116 -11.92 0.15 -11.46
CA ARG A 116 -12.67 0.46 -12.69
C ARG A 116 -11.72 0.64 -13.86
N ALA A 117 -12.24 0.63 -15.09
CA ALA A 117 -11.47 0.96 -16.27
C ALA A 117 -10.76 2.32 -16.07
N VAL A 118 -9.43 2.32 -16.12
CA VAL A 118 -8.59 3.48 -15.84
C VAL A 118 -8.81 4.52 -16.94
N PRO A 119 -9.15 5.79 -16.63
CA PRO A 119 -9.11 6.84 -17.63
C PRO A 119 -7.70 6.94 -18.21
N GLN A 120 -7.58 7.09 -19.54
CA GLN A 120 -6.35 6.97 -20.33
C GLN A 120 -5.21 7.96 -19.94
N GLU A 121 -5.41 8.80 -18.92
CA GLU A 121 -4.55 9.90 -18.50
C GLU A 121 -3.66 9.59 -17.28
N VAL A 122 -3.80 8.42 -16.64
CA VAL A 122 -2.98 8.09 -15.46
C VAL A 122 -1.63 7.51 -15.90
N LYS A 123 -0.58 8.34 -15.85
CA LYS A 123 0.79 7.91 -16.17
C LYS A 123 1.44 7.18 -14.98
N PRO A 124 2.31 6.19 -15.24
CA PRO A 124 3.16 5.56 -14.22
C PRO A 124 3.94 6.61 -13.41
N CYS A 125 3.96 6.48 -12.08
CA CYS A 125 4.69 7.39 -11.20
C CYS A 125 6.04 6.76 -10.83
N ASN A 126 7.14 7.42 -11.17
CA ASN A 126 8.51 6.95 -10.92
C ASN A 126 9.13 7.50 -9.62
N HIS A 127 8.30 8.02 -8.70
CA HIS A 127 8.74 8.76 -7.52
C HIS A 127 9.03 7.82 -6.34
N GLU A 128 10.20 7.97 -5.71
CA GLU A 128 10.74 7.01 -4.74
C GLU A 128 10.19 7.17 -3.29
N GLU A 129 9.72 8.35 -2.91
CA GLU A 129 9.14 8.64 -1.57
C GLU A 129 7.73 9.28 -1.66
N ALA A 130 6.72 8.64 -1.09
CA ALA A 130 5.36 9.18 -0.93
C ALA A 130 5.21 10.02 0.36
N ASP A 131 6.32 10.56 0.88
CA ASP A 131 6.37 11.36 2.10
C ASP A 131 5.61 12.70 1.96
N THR A 132 5.20 13.08 0.75
CA THR A 132 4.49 14.34 0.46
C THR A 132 3.19 14.17 -0.33
N ARG A 133 2.71 12.94 -0.60
CA ARG A 133 1.53 12.73 -1.46
C ARG A 133 0.36 12.06 -0.73
N PHE A 134 -0.21 12.75 0.24
CA PHE A 134 -1.68 12.81 0.35
C PHE A 134 -2.10 13.94 -0.60
N LEU A 135 -2.49 13.63 -1.85
CA LEU A 135 -3.08 14.67 -2.68
C LEU A 135 -4.53 14.88 -2.24
N TYR A 136 -4.68 15.81 -1.30
CA TYR A 136 -5.80 16.74 -1.28
C TYR A 136 -5.87 17.41 -2.66
N MET A 137 -7.01 17.31 -3.33
CA MET A 137 -7.39 18.26 -4.38
C MET A 137 -8.76 18.82 -4.03
N PRO A 138 -8.83 20.05 -3.51
CA PRO A 138 -10.04 20.83 -3.46
C PRO A 138 -10.30 21.46 -4.85
N GLU A 139 -11.50 22.02 -4.97
CA GLU A 139 -12.04 22.87 -6.05
C GLU A 139 -12.77 22.11 -7.17
N VAL A 140 -14.04 22.41 -7.48
CA VAL A 140 -14.84 23.64 -7.26
C VAL A 140 -16.25 23.30 -6.81
#